data_AF-A0A524GEJ9-F1
#
_entry.id   AF-A0A524GEJ9-F1
#
_cell.length_a   1.000
_cell.length_b   1.000
_cell.length_c   1.000
_cell.angle_alpha   90.00
_cell.angle_beta   90.00
_cell.angle_gamma   90.00
#
_symmetry.space_group_name_H-M   'P 1'
#
loop_
_entity.id
_entity.type
_entity.pdbx_description
1 polymer ?
#
loop_
_entity_poly.entity_id
_entity_poly.type
_entity_poly.pdbx_seq_one_letter_code
_entity_poly.pdbx_strand_id
1 'polypeptide(L)'
;LEIPPLRERREDIPLFVQHFLENFNREFDRKVRGVHPAVLTAIKKNPWPGNVRELRNVIESMVLFSRGEEIGLEDLPAEYRAPATSSGVAAQLTVWEPRPLADVERELILRTVNHTNGHRARAAELLGIGLRTLQRKLKEYGEISPRDPDEG
;
A
#
# COMPACT_ATOMS: atom_id res chain seq x y z
N LEU A 1 -28.58 5.90 -7.45
CA LEU A 1 -27.67 6.92 -8.02
C LEU A 1 -26.35 6.23 -8.31
N GLU A 2 -26.05 5.95 -9.58
CA GLU A 2 -24.78 5.33 -9.97
C GLU A 2 -23.69 6.41 -10.04
N ILE A 3 -22.63 6.25 -9.25
CA ILE A 3 -21.46 7.13 -9.31
C ILE A 3 -20.58 6.62 -10.46
N PRO A 4 -20.28 7.44 -11.49
CA PRO A 4 -19.47 7.00 -12.62
C PRO A 4 -18.06 6.60 -12.17
N PRO A 5 -17.44 5.61 -12.82
CA PRO A 5 -16.13 5.10 -12.48
C PRO A 5 -15.03 6.13 -12.77
N LEU A 6 -13.97 6.14 -11.96
CA LEU A 6 -12.85 7.09 -12.04
C LEU A 6 -12.21 7.15 -13.45
N ARG A 7 -12.24 6.02 -14.18
CA ARG A 7 -11.75 5.92 -15.57
C ARG A 7 -12.49 6.83 -16.56
N GLU A 8 -13.74 7.18 -16.29
CA GLU A 8 -14.58 8.08 -17.10
C GLU A 8 -14.42 9.55 -16.69
N ARG A 9 -13.71 9.81 -15.58
CA ARG A 9 -13.47 11.15 -15.01
C ARG A 9 -12.01 11.33 -14.57
N ARG A 10 -11.09 11.01 -15.46
CA ARG A 10 -9.63 11.11 -15.21
C ARG A 10 -9.17 12.53 -14.91
N GLU A 11 -9.97 13.53 -15.28
CA GLU A 11 -9.71 14.94 -14.98
C GLU A 11 -9.90 15.30 -13.51
N ASP A 12 -10.73 14.54 -12.78
CA ASP A 12 -10.95 14.72 -11.33
C ASP A 12 -9.82 14.12 -10.49
N ILE A 13 -8.99 13.23 -11.08
CA ILE A 13 -7.95 12.49 -10.36
C ILE A 13 -7.02 13.43 -9.57
N PRO A 14 -6.46 14.53 -10.12
CA PRO A 14 -5.61 15.44 -9.37
C PRO A 14 -6.29 16.01 -8.12
N LEU A 15 -7.59 16.33 -8.20
CA LEU A 15 -8.36 16.85 -7.08
C LEU A 15 -8.52 15.80 -5.97
N PHE A 16 -8.83 14.55 -6.34
CA PHE A 16 -8.90 13.45 -5.39
C PHE A 16 -7.54 13.17 -4.75
N VAL A 17 -6.46 13.18 -5.53
CA VAL A 17 -5.09 12.99 -5.03
C VAL A 17 -4.76 14.04 -3.99
N GLN A 18 -5.02 15.31 -4.29
CA GLN A 18 -4.77 16.40 -3.34
C GLN A 18 -5.59 16.24 -2.06
N HIS A 19 -6.89 15.95 -2.19
CA HIS A 19 -7.76 15.75 -1.04
C HIS A 19 -7.29 14.60 -0.13
N PHE A 20 -6.91 13.45 -0.72
CA PHE A 20 -6.39 12.33 0.06
C PHE A 20 -5.04 12.63 0.69
N LEU A 21 -4.15 13.31 -0.03
CA LEU A 21 -2.85 13.75 0.49
C LEU A 21 -3.02 14.60 1.76
N GLU A 22 -3.89 15.60 1.72
CA GLU A 22 -4.18 16.48 2.87
C GLU A 22 -4.76 15.71 4.06
N ASN A 23 -5.70 14.79 3.80
CA ASN A 23 -6.30 13.95 4.83
C ASN A 23 -5.25 13.05 5.50
N PHE A 24 -4.43 12.34 4.71
CA PHE A 24 -3.44 11.40 5.23
C PHE A 24 -2.23 12.08 5.87
N ASN A 25 -1.86 13.28 5.41
CA ASN A 25 -0.87 14.09 6.12
C ASN A 25 -1.34 14.41 7.54
N ARG A 26 -2.61 14.79 7.72
CA ARG A 26 -3.20 15.04 9.04
C ARG A 26 -3.33 13.77 9.88
N GLU A 27 -3.72 12.66 9.26
CA GLU A 27 -3.94 11.38 9.94
C GLU A 27 -2.62 10.75 10.45
N PHE A 28 -1.55 10.83 9.65
CA PHE A 28 -0.27 10.17 9.94
C PHE A 28 0.83 11.13 10.42
N ASP A 29 0.49 12.40 10.71
CA ASP A 29 1.44 13.47 11.05
C ASP A 29 2.61 13.57 10.05
N ARG A 30 2.26 13.57 8.76
CA ARG A 30 3.22 13.68 7.64
C ARG A 30 3.19 15.08 7.03
N LYS A 31 4.28 15.43 6.35
CA LYS A 31 4.47 16.74 5.70
C LYS A 31 4.74 16.61 4.20
N VAL A 32 3.99 15.72 3.53
CA VAL A 32 4.09 15.59 2.08
C VAL A 32 3.41 16.80 1.45
N ARG A 33 4.18 17.66 0.78
CA ARG A 33 3.71 18.90 0.15
C ARG A 33 3.16 18.70 -1.25
N GLY A 34 3.51 17.60 -1.91
CA GLY A 34 3.09 17.38 -3.28
C GLY A 34 3.43 16.00 -3.83
N VAL A 35 2.92 15.78 -5.05
CA VAL A 35 3.14 14.58 -5.84
C VAL A 35 3.85 14.98 -7.12
N HIS A 36 4.96 14.32 -7.43
CA HIS A 36 5.73 14.63 -8.63
C HIS A 36 4.85 14.47 -9.89
N PRO A 37 4.95 15.36 -10.91
CA PRO A 37 4.08 15.31 -12.10
C PRO A 37 4.11 13.98 -12.85
N ALA A 38 5.23 13.26 -12.80
CA ALA A 38 5.37 11.94 -13.41
C ALA A 38 4.48 10.89 -12.71
N VAL A 39 4.29 10.99 -11.39
CA VAL A 39 3.40 10.12 -10.62
C VAL A 39 1.95 10.40 -10.97
N LEU A 40 1.54 11.67 -11.02
CA LEU A 40 0.19 12.06 -11.48
C LEU A 40 -0.09 11.56 -12.90
N THR A 41 0.90 11.65 -13.79
CA THR A 41 0.79 11.12 -15.15
C THR A 41 0.59 9.61 -15.16
N ALA A 42 1.33 8.87 -14.34
CA ALA A 42 1.17 7.42 -14.19
C ALA A 42 -0.22 7.08 -13.63
N ILE A 43 -0.64 7.71 -12.53
CA ILE A 43 -1.95 7.54 -11.91
C ILE A 43 -3.09 7.78 -12.93
N LYS A 44 -3.03 8.85 -13.73
CA LYS A 44 -4.05 9.15 -14.76
C LYS A 44 -4.17 8.07 -15.85
N LYS A 45 -3.10 7.34 -16.14
CA LYS A 45 -3.08 6.30 -17.19
C LYS A 45 -3.64 4.97 -16.71
N ASN A 46 -3.83 4.78 -15.40
CA ASN A 46 -4.32 3.53 -14.83
C ASN A 46 -5.84 3.34 -14.97
N PRO A 47 -6.32 2.08 -15.04
CA PRO A 47 -7.73 1.77 -15.29
C PRO A 47 -8.65 1.93 -14.07
N TRP A 48 -8.10 1.96 -12.84
CA TRP A 48 -8.84 2.11 -11.58
C TRP A 48 -10.09 1.22 -11.46
N PRO A 49 -9.97 -0.13 -11.57
CA PRO A 49 -11.09 -1.06 -11.44
C PRO A 49 -11.81 -0.94 -10.09
N GLY A 50 -11.10 -0.61 -9.01
CA GLY A 50 -11.65 -0.31 -7.68
C GLY A 50 -12.06 1.15 -7.48
N ASN A 51 -12.08 1.95 -8.55
CA ASN A 51 -12.56 3.34 -8.59
C ASN A 51 -11.82 4.23 -7.56
N VAL A 52 -12.53 5.18 -6.94
CA VAL A 52 -11.99 6.11 -5.94
C VAL A 52 -11.38 5.39 -4.72
N ARG A 53 -11.90 4.22 -4.32
CA ARG A 53 -11.39 3.47 -3.17
C ARG A 53 -9.97 2.96 -3.41
N GLU A 54 -9.70 2.46 -4.61
CA GLU A 54 -8.37 2.01 -5.00
C GLU A 54 -7.39 3.18 -5.06
N LEU A 55 -7.78 4.31 -5.69
CA LEU A 55 -6.97 5.52 -5.70
C LEU A 55 -6.62 5.95 -4.27
N ARG A 56 -7.61 6.01 -3.36
CA ARG A 56 -7.40 6.35 -1.95
C ARG A 56 -6.32 5.47 -1.31
N ASN A 57 -6.41 4.16 -1.46
CA ASN A 57 -5.46 3.21 -0.85
C ASN A 57 -4.04 3.36 -1.41
N VAL A 58 -3.91 3.65 -2.71
CA VAL A 58 -2.62 3.93 -3.33
C VAL A 58 -2.02 5.22 -2.78
N ILE A 59 -2.81 6.29 -2.65
CA ILE A 59 -2.33 7.56 -2.04
C ILE A 59 -1.96 7.35 -0.57
N GLU A 60 -2.77 6.62 0.19
CA GLU A 60 -2.51 6.27 1.59
C GLU A 60 -1.14 5.62 1.75
N SER A 61 -0.89 4.58 0.94
CA SER A 61 0.38 3.86 0.93
C SER A 61 1.54 4.79 0.58
N MET A 62 1.42 5.61 -0.47
CA MET A 62 2.47 6.55 -0.86
C MET A 62 2.78 7.57 0.23
N VAL A 63 1.77 8.12 0.93
CA VAL A 63 1.99 9.05 2.03
C VAL A 63 2.71 8.36 3.20
N LEU A 64 2.29 7.15 3.55
CA LEU A 64 2.87 6.35 4.63
C LEU A 64 4.34 5.99 4.33
N PHE A 65 4.65 5.58 3.10
CA PHE A 65 5.95 5.08 2.69
C PHE A 65 6.91 6.14 2.13
N SER A 66 6.42 7.35 1.82
CA SER A 66 7.25 8.46 1.33
C SER A 66 8.46 8.70 2.23
N ARG A 67 9.60 9.09 1.65
CA ARG A 67 10.83 9.40 2.42
C ARG A 67 11.11 10.88 2.58
N GLY A 68 10.22 11.75 2.11
CA GLY A 68 10.39 13.19 2.12
C GLY A 68 9.09 13.97 1.98
N GLU A 69 9.23 15.23 1.58
CA GLU A 69 8.10 16.15 1.38
C GLU A 69 7.45 16.03 -0.01
N GLU A 70 7.98 15.20 -0.91
CA GLU A 70 7.43 14.99 -2.25
C GLU A 70 7.32 13.49 -2.54
N ILE A 71 6.18 13.07 -3.10
CA ILE A 71 5.95 11.69 -3.56
C ILE A 71 6.56 11.53 -4.95
N GLY A 72 7.53 10.63 -5.05
CA GLY A 72 8.22 10.24 -6.28
C GLY A 72 7.63 9.00 -6.93
N LEU A 73 8.16 8.62 -8.10
CA LEU A 73 7.74 7.39 -8.80
C LEU A 73 8.15 6.15 -8.00
N GLU A 74 9.22 6.23 -7.24
CA GLU A 74 9.70 5.21 -6.30
C GLU A 74 8.71 4.90 -5.18
N ASP A 75 7.83 5.84 -4.83
CA ASP A 75 6.81 5.66 -3.79
C ASP A 75 5.53 5.03 -4.37
N LEU A 76 5.26 5.24 -5.66
CA LEU A 76 4.13 4.64 -6.36
C LEU A 76 4.32 3.12 -6.46
N PRO A 77 3.33 2.27 -6.11
CA PRO A 77 3.48 0.82 -6.23
C PRO A 77 3.83 0.40 -7.67
N ALA A 78 4.67 -0.63 -7.81
CA ALA A 78 5.27 -1.01 -9.09
C ALA A 78 4.22 -1.30 -10.18
N GLU A 79 3.07 -1.87 -9.80
CA GLU A 79 1.94 -2.15 -10.68
C GLU A 79 1.31 -0.91 -11.33
N TYR A 80 1.48 0.28 -10.74
CA TYR A 80 0.94 1.54 -11.27
C TYR A 80 2.00 2.39 -12.00
N ARG A 81 3.29 1.99 -11.99
CA ARG A 81 4.39 2.75 -12.62
C ARG A 81 4.43 2.66 -14.14
N ALA A 82 3.96 1.55 -14.73
CA ALA A 82 3.87 1.37 -16.16
C ALA A 82 2.41 1.11 -16.56
N PRO A 83 1.93 1.63 -17.71
CA PRO A 83 0.63 1.22 -18.22
C PRO A 83 0.74 -0.27 -18.54
N ALA A 84 0.03 -1.11 -17.79
CA ALA A 84 -0.05 -2.54 -18.06
C ALA A 84 -0.71 -2.74 -19.44
N THR A 85 0.11 -2.79 -20.49
CA THR A 85 -0.24 -3.47 -21.73
C THR A 85 -0.33 -4.96 -21.40
N SER A 86 -1.57 -5.41 -21.24
CA SER A 86 -2.13 -6.76 -21.19
C SER A 86 -1.19 -7.98 -21.18
N SER A 87 -1.54 -8.91 -20.29
CA SER A 87 -1.23 -10.34 -20.25
C SER A 87 0.08 -10.78 -19.58
N GLY A 88 -0.07 -11.48 -18.46
CA GLY A 88 0.71 -12.70 -18.24
C GLY A 88 1.85 -12.67 -17.23
N VAL A 89 1.76 -11.89 -16.14
CA VAL A 89 2.29 -12.32 -14.84
C VAL A 89 1.37 -11.68 -13.81
N ALA A 90 0.79 -12.49 -12.93
CA ALA A 90 -0.05 -12.04 -11.82
C ALA A 90 0.77 -11.16 -10.87
N ALA A 91 0.96 -9.89 -11.24
CA ALA A 91 1.19 -8.83 -10.29
C ALA A 91 0.02 -8.92 -9.32
N GLN A 92 0.36 -9.11 -8.05
CA GLN A 92 -0.54 -9.31 -6.93
C GLN A 92 -1.47 -8.10 -6.79
N LEU A 93 -2.49 -8.07 -7.66
CA LEU A 93 -3.86 -8.01 -7.23
C LEU A 93 -3.93 -8.61 -5.83
N THR A 94 -4.01 -7.77 -4.81
CA THR A 94 -4.88 -8.16 -3.71
C THR A 94 -6.31 -8.01 -4.24
N VAL A 95 -6.67 -8.87 -5.20
CA VAL A 95 -8.00 -9.48 -5.16
C VAL A 95 -8.13 -9.88 -3.71
N TRP A 96 -9.18 -9.37 -3.06
CA TRP A 96 -9.55 -9.89 -1.77
C TRP A 96 -9.83 -11.38 -1.98
N GLU A 97 -8.82 -12.19 -1.71
CA GLU A 97 -8.93 -13.64 -1.65
C GLU A 97 -9.06 -14.01 -0.18
N PRO A 98 -9.99 -14.91 0.16
CA PRO A 98 -10.06 -15.47 1.50
C PRO A 98 -8.72 -16.13 1.80
N ARG A 99 -7.92 -15.49 2.66
CA ARG A 99 -6.67 -16.03 3.19
C ARG A 99 -6.82 -16.23 4.69
N PRO A 100 -6.14 -17.23 5.28
CA PRO A 100 -6.09 -17.36 6.73
C PRO A 100 -5.66 -16.04 7.38
N LEU A 101 -6.34 -15.63 8.45
CA LEU A 101 -6.04 -14.40 9.17
C LEU A 101 -4.57 -14.35 9.61
N ALA A 102 -3.99 -15.51 9.95
CA ALA A 102 -2.59 -15.65 10.33
C ALA A 102 -1.61 -15.20 9.24
N ASP A 103 -1.90 -15.46 7.97
CA ASP A 103 -1.01 -15.10 6.86
C ASP A 103 -1.05 -13.60 6.58
N VAL A 104 -2.26 -13.02 6.62
CA VAL A 104 -2.47 -11.58 6.49
C VAL A 104 -1.77 -10.84 7.64
N GLU A 105 -1.94 -11.34 8.86
CA GLU A 105 -1.30 -10.77 10.04
C GLU A 105 0.23 -10.88 9.97
N ARG A 106 0.77 -12.03 9.56
CA ARG A 106 2.22 -12.24 9.36
C ARG A 106 2.79 -11.25 8.36
N GLU A 107 2.14 -11.11 7.20
CA GLU A 107 2.55 -10.20 6.14
C GLU A 107 2.60 -8.75 6.64
N LEU A 108 1.54 -8.29 7.33
CA LEU A 108 1.47 -6.95 7.91
C LEU A 108 2.55 -6.70 8.98
N ILE A 109 2.79 -7.68 9.85
CA ILE A 109 3.82 -7.59 10.90
C ILE A 109 5.21 -7.46 10.30
N LEU A 110 5.56 -8.32 9.34
CA LEU A 110 6.88 -8.31 8.71
C LEU A 110 7.11 -7.02 7.92
N ARG A 111 6.11 -6.54 7.17
CA ARG A 111 6.18 -5.27 6.45
C ARG A 111 6.40 -4.09 7.39
N THR A 112 5.67 -4.05 8.51
CA THR A 112 5.78 -2.93 9.47
C THR A 112 7.12 -2.94 10.21
N VAL A 113 7.67 -4.11 10.52
CA VAL A 113 9.01 -4.22 11.12
C VAL A 113 10.09 -3.79 10.14
N ASN A 114 10.01 -4.19 8.88
CA ASN A 114 10.94 -3.74 7.84
C ASN A 114 10.85 -2.23 7.63
N HIS A 115 9.63 -1.67 7.60
CA HIS A 115 9.40 -0.23 7.45
C HIS A 115 10.03 0.59 8.59
N THR A 116 10.04 0.04 9.81
CA THR A 116 10.68 0.68 10.97
C THR A 116 12.16 0.35 11.11
N ASN A 117 12.80 -0.21 10.07
CA ASN A 117 14.20 -0.66 10.08
C ASN A 117 14.52 -1.60 11.26
N GLY A 118 13.56 -2.44 11.65
CA GLY A 118 13.71 -3.36 12.78
C GLY A 118 13.41 -2.75 14.15
N HIS A 119 12.97 -1.50 14.26
CA HIS A 119 12.58 -0.88 15.53
C HIS A 119 11.25 -1.44 16.05
N ARG A 120 11.32 -2.57 16.77
CA ARG A 120 10.17 -3.34 17.24
C ARG A 120 9.18 -2.54 18.10
N ALA A 121 9.65 -1.61 18.94
CA ALA A 121 8.77 -0.75 19.74
C ALA A 121 7.88 0.13 18.85
N ARG A 122 8.48 0.76 17.83
CA ARG A 122 7.79 1.59 16.86
C ARG A 122 6.87 0.78 15.95
N ALA A 123 7.28 -0.43 15.55
CA ALA A 123 6.43 -1.32 14.77
C ALA A 123 5.18 -1.75 15.55
N ALA A 124 5.33 -2.04 16.85
CA ALA A 124 4.22 -2.43 17.71
C ALA A 124 3.21 -1.28 17.88
N GLU A 125 3.70 -0.06 18.06
CA GLU A 125 2.88 1.16 18.11
C GLU A 125 2.08 1.36 16.82
N LEU A 126 2.73 1.26 15.65
CA LEU A 126 2.07 1.39 14.35
C LEU A 126 1.01 0.30 14.10
N LEU A 127 1.24 -0.92 14.59
CA LEU A 127 0.29 -2.03 14.50
C LEU A 127 -0.81 -1.98 15.57
N GLY A 128 -0.73 -1.06 16.53
CA GLY A 128 -1.67 -0.99 17.66
C GLY A 128 -1.62 -2.22 18.59
N ILE A 129 -0.50 -2.94 18.65
CA ILE A 129 -0.34 -4.13 19.49
C ILE A 129 0.76 -3.92 20.55
N GLY A 130 0.69 -4.69 21.64
CA GLY A 130 1.74 -4.67 22.66
C GLY A 130 3.08 -5.20 22.12
N LEU A 131 4.20 -4.61 22.55
CA LEU A 131 5.56 -5.02 22.14
C LEU A 131 5.83 -6.51 22.41
N ARG A 132 5.36 -7.06 23.54
CA ARG A 132 5.47 -8.49 23.84
C ARG A 132 4.69 -9.35 22.84
N THR A 133 3.53 -8.88 22.37
CA THR A 133 2.72 -9.57 21.35
C THR A 133 3.46 -9.59 20.02
N LEU A 134 4.02 -8.45 19.60
CA LEU A 134 4.83 -8.37 18.38
C LEU A 134 6.03 -9.33 18.45
N GLN A 135 6.77 -9.32 19.56
CA GLN A 135 7.94 -10.18 19.73
C GLN A 135 7.60 -11.67 19.69
N ARG A 136 6.49 -12.07 20.34
CA ARG A 136 6.00 -13.45 20.28
C ARG A 136 5.67 -13.86 18.85
N LYS A 137 4.91 -13.03 18.11
CA LYS A 137 4.53 -13.29 16.72
C LYS A 137 5.74 -13.36 15.80
N LEU A 138 6.72 -12.46 15.96
CA LEU A 138 7.97 -12.51 15.19
C LEU A 138 8.77 -13.78 15.44
N LYS A 139 8.79 -14.30 16.66
CA LYS A 139 9.43 -15.58 16.98
C LYS A 139 8.71 -16.74 16.29
N GLU A 140 7.38 -16.78 16.41
CA GLU A 140 6.53 -17.78 15.78
C GLU A 140 6.70 -17.82 14.25
N TYR A 141 6.82 -16.65 13.60
CA TYR A 141 7.04 -16.58 12.14
C TYR A 141 8.49 -16.82 11.71
N GLY A 142 9.47 -16.60 12.59
CA GLY A 142 10.87 -16.91 12.34
C GLY A 142 11.15 -18.42 12.38
N GLU A 143 10.36 -19.17 13.14
CA GLU A 143 10.41 -20.64 13.20
C GLU A 143 9.63 -21.31 12.05
N ILE A 144 8.83 -20.55 11.28
CA ILE A 144 8.08 -21.03 10.11
C ILE A 144 8.72 -20.47 8.81
N SER A 145 9.92 -20.93 8.47
CA SER A 145 10.42 -20.85 7.07
C SER A 145 9.96 -22.13 6.33
N PRO A 146 9.69 -22.06 5.01
CA PRO A 146 8.63 -22.82 4.36
C PRO A 146 8.92 -24.32 4.28
N ARG A 147 7.94 -25.15 4.64
CA ARG A 147 7.73 -26.41 3.92
C ARG A 147 7.21 -26.01 2.55
N ASP A 148 8.06 -26.10 1.52
CA ASP A 148 7.58 -26.36 0.17
C ASP A 148 6.83 -27.70 0.20
N PRO A 149 5.60 -27.79 -0.31
CA PRO A 149 5.07 -29.03 -0.81
C PRO A 149 5.10 -28.93 -2.34
N ASP A 150 6.29 -29.12 -2.89
CA ASP A 150 6.41 -29.86 -4.14
C ASP A 150 6.46 -31.35 -3.71
N GLU A 151 5.27 -31.89 -3.40
CA GLU A 151 4.95 -33.31 -3.21
C GLU A 151 3.48 -33.41 -3.65
N GLY A 152 3.03 -34.19 -4.63
CA GLY A 152 3.54 -35.31 -5.39
C GLY A 152 2.30 -35.96 -6.05
#